data_AF-A0AA47IAP4-F1
#
_entry.id   AF-A0AA47IAP4-F1
#
_cell.length_a   1.000
_cell.length_b   1.000
_cell.length_c   1.000
_cell.angle_alpha   90.00
_cell.angle_beta   90.00
_cell.angle_gamma   90.00
#
_symmetry.space_group_name_H-M   'P 1'
#
loop_
_entity.id
_entity.type
_entity.pdbx_description
1 polymer ?
#
loop_
_entity_poly.entity_id
_entity_poly.type
_entity_poly.pdbx_seq_one_letter_code
_entity_poly.pdbx_strand_id
1 'polypeptide(L)'
;MAAPSQDRNDRHVSPAHRSNRQLTQLAPWLYLGVLLGSGWLLFLQPQTRVLQPEQAATSWLLAWIFGGIVIGAVLWSLRLARDGLGQASSASYPMSARLPDSWTDAYAALLRPANAAPLSAPKPDPADTQRGAAWHRFGGGMLSVENFDPNDATRAPWDNLDAQTCIARLDDVRPAWQNASANRALQQERRYWLDVVLSLLDHGVTRPLQDGYLPDTATLRTERFLLGADAGPIVLADVPALFARRLALAIETMPTPQREAAGVQWRLLQQLHGLVAESRMLDERSQVIQVLAWNPDVDLDQVEVAYILAAEYRQGMRDWLRRAALVRLPDSALRLDEVLLSSCSPLGAQADDVDYIEAMRPLHRGFMQLFSQRLSQLVLQAEQAERQAGLYPLPRTTAASDELSQDWPA
;
A
#
# COMPACT_ATOMS: atom_id res chain seq x y z
N MET A 1 51.19 -28.43 -28.83
CA MET A 1 50.51 -27.88 -30.02
C MET A 1 49.26 -27.18 -29.50
N ALA A 2 49.37 -25.91 -29.11
CA ALA A 2 49.20 -24.71 -29.95
C ALA A 2 47.73 -24.20 -29.91
N ALA A 3 47.51 -23.16 -29.11
CA ALA A 3 46.62 -22.05 -29.47
C ALA A 3 47.35 -21.17 -30.53
N PRO A 4 46.80 -20.10 -31.14
CA PRO A 4 45.53 -19.38 -30.89
C PRO A 4 44.82 -18.80 -32.16
N SER A 5 43.70 -18.08 -31.98
CA SER A 5 43.30 -16.79 -32.63
C SER A 5 41.85 -16.49 -32.24
N GLN A 6 41.57 -15.52 -31.36
CA GLN A 6 41.28 -14.12 -31.71
C GLN A 6 40.44 -13.98 -32.98
N ASP A 7 39.14 -13.75 -32.81
CA ASP A 7 38.45 -12.79 -33.67
C ASP A 7 37.55 -11.86 -32.85
N ARG A 8 37.78 -10.59 -33.08
CA ARG A 8 37.27 -9.42 -32.38
C ARG A 8 36.24 -8.81 -33.32
N ASN A 9 34.97 -8.83 -32.96
CA ASN A 9 33.98 -8.02 -33.68
C ASN A 9 33.19 -7.16 -32.69
N ASP A 10 33.72 -5.95 -32.56
CA ASP A 10 33.02 -4.73 -32.19
C ASP A 10 31.73 -4.59 -33.02
N ARG A 11 30.57 -4.49 -32.36
CA ARG A 11 29.36 -3.90 -32.95
C ARG A 11 28.83 -2.80 -32.04
N HIS A 12 29.35 -1.61 -32.33
CA HIS A 12 28.67 -0.32 -32.37
C HIS A 12 27.40 -0.16 -31.53
N VAL A 13 27.58 0.36 -30.32
CA VAL A 13 26.59 1.24 -29.70
C VAL A 13 26.37 2.42 -30.63
N SER A 14 25.15 2.55 -31.16
CA SER A 14 24.77 3.67 -32.04
C SER A 14 24.97 5.01 -31.31
N PRO A 15 25.78 5.95 -31.84
CA PRO A 15 26.01 7.23 -31.18
C PRO A 15 24.82 8.20 -31.27
N ALA A 16 23.74 7.82 -31.96
CA ALA A 16 22.58 8.67 -32.22
C ALA A 16 21.75 9.05 -30.97
N HIS A 17 21.82 8.26 -29.89
CA HIS A 17 21.04 8.54 -28.66
C HIS A 17 21.74 9.49 -27.67
N ARG A 18 23.06 9.69 -27.78
CA ARG A 18 23.79 10.67 -26.94
C ARG A 18 23.76 12.08 -27.53
N SER A 19 23.78 12.23 -28.86
CA SER A 19 23.73 13.56 -29.48
C SER A 19 22.36 14.24 -29.28
N ASN A 20 21.27 13.46 -29.26
CA ASN A 20 19.91 14.01 -29.15
C ASN A 20 19.59 14.57 -27.75
N ARG A 21 20.23 14.04 -26.69
CA ARG A 21 20.10 14.53 -25.30
C ARG A 21 20.94 15.78 -25.02
N GLN A 22 22.08 15.95 -25.70
CA GLN A 22 22.87 17.17 -25.63
C GLN A 22 22.24 18.32 -26.43
N LEU A 23 21.60 18.01 -27.57
CA LEU A 23 20.88 18.99 -28.38
C LEU A 23 19.64 19.57 -27.67
N THR A 24 18.88 18.76 -26.94
CA THR A 24 17.70 19.25 -26.19
C THR A 24 18.07 20.08 -24.95
N GLN A 25 19.23 19.84 -24.35
CA GLN A 25 19.74 20.68 -23.25
C GLN A 25 20.36 22.01 -23.72
N LEU A 26 20.86 22.07 -24.95
CA LEU A 26 21.43 23.29 -25.55
C LEU A 26 20.40 24.12 -26.35
N ALA A 27 19.26 23.54 -26.70
CA ALA A 27 18.19 24.21 -27.44
C ALA A 27 17.68 25.51 -26.78
N PRO A 28 17.48 25.59 -25.44
CA PRO A 28 17.06 26.84 -24.79
C PRO A 28 18.13 27.93 -24.88
N TRP A 29 19.41 27.55 -24.80
CA TRP A 29 20.55 28.47 -24.88
C TRP A 29 20.76 29.01 -26.30
N LEU A 30 20.53 28.18 -27.32
CA LEU A 30 20.54 28.61 -28.72
C LEU A 30 19.36 29.55 -29.02
N TYR A 31 18.18 29.27 -28.49
CA TYR A 31 17.02 30.16 -28.63
C TYR A 31 17.25 31.53 -27.98
N LEU A 32 17.87 31.54 -26.80
CA LEU A 32 18.24 32.77 -26.09
C LEU A 32 19.31 33.57 -26.85
N GLY A 33 20.29 32.89 -27.46
CA GLY A 33 21.29 33.49 -28.33
C GLY A 33 20.72 34.09 -29.61
N VAL A 34 19.73 33.44 -30.24
CA VAL A 34 19.03 33.96 -31.43
C VAL A 34 18.14 35.15 -31.07
N LEU A 35 17.45 35.12 -29.93
CA LEU A 35 16.69 36.27 -29.40
C LEU A 35 17.59 37.47 -29.08
N LEU A 36 18.73 37.24 -28.43
CA LEU A 36 19.74 38.28 -28.17
C LEU A 36 20.35 38.84 -29.47
N GLY A 37 20.68 37.97 -30.44
CA GLY A 37 21.23 38.37 -31.74
C GLY A 37 20.25 39.19 -32.58
N SER A 38 18.98 38.79 -32.59
CA SER A 38 17.90 39.51 -33.28
C SER A 38 17.60 40.87 -32.65
N GLY A 39 17.59 40.96 -31.31
CA GLY A 39 17.44 42.23 -30.58
C GLY A 39 18.63 43.17 -30.77
N TRP A 40 19.85 42.64 -30.85
CA TRP A 40 21.07 43.41 -31.10
C TRP A 40 21.16 43.91 -32.56
N LEU A 41 20.70 43.10 -33.53
CA LEU A 41 20.63 43.50 -34.94
C LEU A 41 19.60 44.61 -35.20
N LEU A 42 18.49 44.61 -34.46
CA LEU A 42 17.51 45.71 -34.48
C LEU A 42 18.08 47.02 -33.90
N PHE A 43 19.11 46.93 -33.06
CA PHE A 43 19.84 48.07 -32.48
C PHE A 43 20.96 48.60 -33.39
N LEU A 44 21.52 47.75 -34.24
CA LEU A 44 22.63 48.07 -35.16
C LEU A 44 22.18 48.57 -36.53
N GLN A 45 20.92 48.35 -36.94
CA GLN A 45 20.43 48.88 -38.21
C GLN A 45 20.24 50.41 -38.16
N PRO A 46 20.92 51.19 -39.02
CA PRO A 46 20.87 52.65 -39.00
C PRO A 46 19.50 53.23 -39.43
N GLN A 47 18.60 52.41 -39.97
CA GLN A 47 17.30 52.85 -40.52
C GLN A 47 16.13 52.79 -39.54
N THR A 48 16.33 52.34 -38.29
CA THR A 48 15.30 52.31 -37.24
C THR A 48 15.55 53.31 -36.11
N ARG A 49 16.46 54.29 -36.29
CA ARG A 49 16.67 55.38 -35.33
C ARG A 49 15.48 56.34 -35.33
N VAL A 50 14.49 56.07 -34.49
CA VAL A 50 13.39 57.00 -34.17
C VAL A 50 13.76 57.93 -32.99
N LEU A 51 14.98 57.86 -32.46
CA LEU A 51 15.38 58.67 -31.31
C LEU A 51 16.45 59.71 -31.69
N GLN A 52 16.11 60.98 -31.44
CA GLN A 52 16.95 62.15 -31.65
C GLN A 52 18.20 62.14 -30.74
N PRO A 53 19.28 62.85 -31.13
CA PRO A 53 20.59 62.79 -30.48
C PRO A 53 20.65 63.22 -29.00
N GLU A 54 19.57 63.77 -28.42
CA GLU A 54 19.52 64.13 -26.99
C GLU A 54 19.11 62.98 -26.05
N GLN A 55 18.78 61.80 -26.57
CA GLN A 55 18.24 60.67 -25.80
C GLN A 55 19.25 59.55 -25.51
N ALA A 56 20.54 59.89 -25.42
CA ALA A 56 21.61 58.97 -25.01
C ALA A 56 21.40 58.41 -23.59
N ALA A 57 20.71 59.16 -22.71
CA ALA A 57 20.41 58.72 -21.35
C ALA A 57 19.36 57.59 -21.30
N THR A 58 18.37 57.61 -22.20
CA THR A 58 17.30 56.61 -22.28
C THR A 58 17.73 55.29 -22.92
N SER A 59 18.67 55.32 -23.88
CA SER A 59 19.24 54.10 -24.46
C SER A 59 20.16 53.37 -23.48
N TRP A 60 20.88 54.14 -22.64
CA TRP A 60 21.66 53.58 -21.54
C TRP A 60 20.78 52.90 -20.48
N LEU A 61 19.68 53.52 -20.09
CA LEU A 61 18.72 52.96 -19.14
C LEU A 61 18.14 51.62 -19.62
N LEU A 62 17.75 51.54 -20.90
CA LEU A 62 17.25 50.30 -21.50
C LEU A 62 18.32 49.20 -21.59
N ALA A 63 19.56 49.57 -21.91
CA ALA A 63 20.69 48.65 -21.90
C ALA A 63 20.99 48.10 -20.50
N TRP A 64 20.84 48.93 -19.46
CA TRP A 64 20.97 48.49 -18.06
C TRP A 64 19.82 47.59 -17.60
N ILE A 65 18.60 47.84 -18.04
CA ILE A 65 17.45 46.98 -17.73
C ILE A 65 17.63 45.60 -18.38
N PHE A 66 18.00 45.57 -19.67
CA PHE A 66 18.29 44.30 -20.35
C PHE A 66 19.51 43.58 -19.76
N GLY A 67 20.59 44.32 -19.47
CA GLY A 67 21.77 43.78 -18.79
C GLY A 67 21.43 43.21 -17.42
N GLY A 68 20.58 43.89 -16.65
CA GLY A 68 20.11 43.43 -15.33
C GLY A 68 19.24 42.17 -15.41
N ILE A 69 18.36 42.07 -16.41
CA ILE A 69 17.54 40.87 -16.64
C ILE A 69 18.42 39.68 -17.04
N VAL A 70 19.41 39.89 -17.91
CA VAL A 70 20.34 38.85 -18.34
C VAL A 70 21.24 38.40 -17.19
N ILE A 71 21.80 39.33 -16.42
CA ILE A 71 22.61 39.01 -15.23
C ILE A 71 21.77 38.30 -14.17
N GLY A 72 20.51 38.74 -13.96
CA GLY A 72 19.57 38.09 -13.05
C GLY A 72 19.22 36.67 -13.50
N ALA A 73 18.96 36.44 -14.79
CA ALA A 73 18.69 35.13 -15.35
C ALA A 73 19.91 34.20 -15.30
N VAL A 74 21.11 34.73 -15.57
CA VAL A 74 22.37 33.98 -15.46
C VAL A 74 22.67 33.62 -14.01
N LEU A 75 22.53 34.55 -13.07
CA LEU A 75 22.70 34.29 -11.64
C LEU A 75 21.63 33.32 -11.11
N TRP A 76 20.38 33.41 -11.56
CA TRP A 76 19.31 32.48 -11.20
C TRP A 76 19.57 31.08 -11.78
N SER A 77 20.06 30.98 -13.02
CA SER A 77 20.44 29.71 -13.63
C SER A 77 21.67 29.08 -12.97
N LEU A 78 22.65 29.89 -12.56
CA LEU A 78 23.83 29.45 -11.83
C LEU A 78 23.49 29.09 -10.39
N ARG A 79 22.48 29.72 -9.79
CA ARG A 79 21.92 29.36 -8.49
C ARG A 79 21.15 28.04 -8.59
N LEU A 80 20.30 27.85 -9.60
CA LEU A 80 19.65 26.57 -9.92
C LEU A 80 20.67 25.46 -10.24
N ALA A 81 21.78 25.78 -10.91
CA ALA A 81 22.84 24.82 -11.19
C ALA A 81 23.73 24.52 -9.95
N ARG A 82 23.90 25.50 -9.04
CA ARG A 82 24.57 25.28 -7.74
C ARG A 82 23.70 24.51 -6.77
N ASP A 83 22.40 24.80 -6.72
CA ASP A 83 21.42 24.06 -5.94
C ASP A 83 21.20 22.66 -6.55
N GLY A 84 21.41 22.50 -7.88
CA GLY A 84 21.34 21.22 -8.59
C GLY A 84 22.60 20.35 -8.55
N LEU A 85 23.76 20.89 -8.12
CA LEU A 85 25.03 20.13 -8.04
C LEU A 85 25.67 20.12 -6.63
N GLY A 86 25.25 21.01 -5.73
CA GLY A 86 25.78 21.13 -4.37
C GLY A 86 24.84 20.63 -3.27
N GLN A 87 23.62 20.22 -3.63
CA GLN A 87 22.64 19.74 -2.68
C GLN A 87 22.02 18.43 -3.18
N ALA A 88 22.76 17.35 -2.93
CA ALA A 88 22.16 16.12 -2.42
C ALA A 88 21.52 16.36 -1.02
N SER A 89 20.81 17.48 -0.83
CA SER A 89 19.72 17.54 0.13
C SER A 89 18.63 16.71 -0.50
N SER A 90 18.27 15.55 0.02
CA SER A 90 17.40 15.47 1.20
C SER A 90 16.21 16.45 1.14
N ALA A 91 15.76 16.82 -0.06
CA ALA A 91 14.34 16.97 -0.33
C ALA A 91 13.74 15.56 -0.44
N SER A 92 13.87 14.81 0.67
CA SER A 92 12.85 13.87 1.09
C SER A 92 11.58 14.68 1.26
N TYR A 93 10.88 14.95 0.16
CA TYR A 93 9.43 15.00 0.21
C TYR A 93 9.04 13.71 0.95
N PRO A 94 8.26 13.77 2.03
CA PRO A 94 7.92 12.60 2.82
C PRO A 94 6.91 11.73 2.05
N MET A 95 7.28 11.25 0.87
CA MET A 95 6.71 10.06 0.26
C MET A 95 7.09 8.81 1.07
N SER A 96 8.22 8.85 1.79
CA SER A 96 8.64 7.79 2.73
C SER A 96 7.78 7.68 3.98
N ALA A 97 6.84 8.61 4.20
CA ALA A 97 5.92 8.56 5.35
C ALA A 97 4.48 8.16 4.96
N ARG A 98 4.20 7.85 3.69
CA ARG A 98 2.82 7.74 3.17
C ARG A 98 2.45 6.40 2.54
N LEU A 99 3.39 5.46 2.48
CA LEU A 99 3.14 4.10 1.98
C LEU A 99 3.87 3.11 2.92
N PRO A 100 3.26 1.95 3.26
CA PRO A 100 3.93 0.90 4.04
C PRO A 100 5.26 0.50 3.40
N ASP A 101 6.27 0.04 4.16
CA ASP A 101 7.59 -0.31 3.59
C ASP A 101 7.52 -1.42 2.51
N SER A 102 6.50 -2.27 2.54
CA SER A 102 6.21 -3.27 1.50
C SER A 102 5.81 -2.67 0.15
N TRP A 103 5.48 -1.37 0.11
CA TRP A 103 5.00 -0.67 -1.08
C TRP A 103 6.09 0.03 -1.88
N THR A 104 7.23 0.39 -1.28
CA THR A 104 8.41 0.78 -2.07
C THR A 104 8.88 -0.39 -2.93
N ASP A 105 8.70 -1.62 -2.43
CA ASP A 105 9.00 -2.86 -3.15
C ASP A 105 7.92 -3.18 -4.21
N ALA A 106 6.63 -2.95 -3.92
CA ALA A 106 5.54 -3.08 -4.91
C ALA A 106 5.63 -2.04 -6.05
N TYR A 107 6.05 -0.81 -5.73
CA TYR A 107 6.37 0.24 -6.70
C TYR A 107 7.60 -0.13 -7.55
N ALA A 108 8.66 -0.63 -6.91
CA ALA A 108 9.80 -1.18 -7.63
C ALA A 108 9.41 -2.38 -8.50
N ALA A 109 8.42 -3.19 -8.09
CA ALA A 109 7.88 -4.33 -8.82
C ALA A 109 7.06 -3.93 -10.08
N LEU A 110 6.39 -2.77 -10.05
CA LEU A 110 5.75 -2.18 -11.23
C LEU A 110 6.78 -1.74 -12.29
N LEU A 111 7.99 -1.34 -11.87
CA LEU A 111 9.06 -0.85 -12.76
C LEU A 111 10.21 -1.85 -13.01
N ARG A 112 10.32 -2.96 -12.26
CA ARG A 112 11.32 -4.05 -12.40
C ARG A 112 10.78 -5.39 -11.86
N PRO A 113 11.08 -6.57 -12.44
CA PRO A 113 10.64 -7.83 -11.85
C PRO A 113 11.51 -8.18 -10.64
N ALA A 114 10.88 -8.87 -9.70
CA ALA A 114 11.49 -9.55 -8.57
C ALA A 114 12.65 -10.45 -9.04
N ASN A 115 13.88 -10.04 -8.75
CA ASN A 115 14.85 -11.04 -8.32
C ASN A 115 14.45 -11.42 -6.91
N ALA A 116 14.26 -12.72 -6.67
CA ALA A 116 14.10 -13.29 -5.35
C ALA A 116 15.31 -12.91 -4.47
N ALA A 117 15.27 -11.73 -3.86
CA ALA A 117 16.11 -11.41 -2.75
C ALA A 117 15.47 -12.08 -1.53
N PRO A 118 16.24 -12.85 -0.73
CA PRO A 118 15.71 -13.43 0.49
C PRO A 118 15.28 -12.28 1.39
N LEU A 119 13.98 -12.21 1.69
CA LEU A 119 13.46 -11.24 2.63
C LEU A 119 14.10 -11.49 3.99
N SER A 120 14.83 -10.48 4.46
CA SER A 120 15.16 -10.29 5.86
C SER A 120 13.91 -10.43 6.73
N ALA A 121 14.12 -10.88 7.97
CA ALA A 121 13.08 -11.21 8.94
C ALA A 121 11.88 -10.23 8.91
N PRO A 122 10.64 -10.73 9.02
CA PRO A 122 9.45 -9.89 8.96
C PRO A 122 9.57 -8.76 9.99
N LYS A 123 9.50 -7.51 9.51
CA LYS A 123 9.47 -6.33 10.37
C LYS A 123 8.24 -6.46 11.27
N PRO A 124 8.38 -6.38 12.61
CA PRO A 124 7.25 -6.56 13.51
C PRO A 124 6.18 -5.51 13.21
N ASP A 125 4.94 -5.98 13.07
CA ASP A 125 3.78 -5.13 12.83
C ASP A 125 3.62 -4.19 14.06
N PRO A 126 3.48 -2.87 13.89
CA PRO A 126 3.13 -1.99 15.02
C PRO A 126 1.82 -2.41 15.72
N ALA A 127 0.96 -3.22 15.09
CA ALA A 127 -0.17 -3.85 15.76
C ALA A 127 0.23 -4.98 16.73
N ASP A 128 1.35 -5.69 16.50
CA ASP A 128 1.83 -6.76 17.38
C ASP A 128 2.36 -6.20 18.71
N THR A 129 2.94 -5.00 18.72
CA THR A 129 3.33 -4.32 19.97
C THR A 129 2.13 -3.88 20.83
N GLN A 130 0.94 -3.75 20.25
CA GLN A 130 -0.30 -3.43 20.98
C GLN A 130 -1.02 -4.69 21.50
N ARG A 131 -0.67 -5.87 21.00
CA ARG A 131 -1.28 -7.15 21.35
C ARG A 131 -0.56 -7.71 22.57
N GLY A 132 -1.16 -7.53 23.75
CA GLY A 132 -0.56 -7.97 25.02
C GLY A 132 -0.21 -9.46 25.05
N ALA A 133 0.62 -9.89 26.01
CA ALA A 133 1.19 -11.24 26.08
C ALA A 133 0.17 -12.41 26.04
N ALA A 134 -1.09 -12.17 26.43
CA ALA A 134 -2.17 -13.15 26.29
C ALA A 134 -2.43 -13.54 24.82
N TRP A 135 -2.35 -12.57 23.90
CA TRP A 135 -2.51 -12.80 22.46
C TRP A 135 -1.48 -13.80 21.93
N HIS A 136 -0.20 -13.56 22.23
CA HIS A 136 0.88 -14.42 21.74
C HIS A 136 0.82 -15.83 22.32
N ARG A 137 0.47 -15.98 23.60
CA ARG A 137 0.31 -17.31 24.22
C ARG A 137 -0.91 -18.07 23.70
N PHE A 138 -2.02 -17.36 23.50
CA PHE A 138 -3.23 -17.98 23.00
C PHE A 138 -3.08 -18.35 21.52
N GLY A 139 -2.60 -17.42 20.70
CA GLY A 139 -2.53 -17.55 19.25
C GLY A 139 -1.32 -18.29 18.72
N GLY A 140 -0.22 -18.42 19.48
CA GLY A 140 1.00 -19.12 19.05
C GLY A 140 1.62 -18.57 17.76
N GLY A 141 1.34 -17.30 17.42
CA GLY A 141 1.74 -16.68 16.15
C GLY A 141 0.87 -17.05 14.93
N MET A 142 -0.18 -17.85 15.11
CA MET A 142 -1.07 -18.30 14.04
C MET A 142 -2.40 -17.54 13.97
N LEU A 143 -2.84 -16.96 15.08
CA LEU A 143 -4.08 -16.19 15.15
C LEU A 143 -3.93 -14.90 14.34
N SER A 144 -4.70 -14.78 13.26
CA SER A 144 -4.78 -13.57 12.43
C SER A 144 -6.17 -12.93 12.55
N VAL A 145 -6.18 -11.61 12.69
CA VAL A 145 -7.41 -10.81 12.74
C VAL A 145 -8.15 -10.86 11.40
N GLU A 146 -7.41 -10.85 10.29
CA GLU A 146 -7.97 -10.75 8.93
C GLU A 146 -8.71 -12.00 8.48
N ASN A 147 -8.26 -13.16 8.96
CA ASN A 147 -8.79 -14.47 8.55
C ASN A 147 -9.76 -15.08 9.59
N PHE A 148 -10.01 -14.39 10.70
CA PHE A 148 -10.86 -14.92 11.76
C PHE A 148 -12.35 -14.79 11.40
N ASP A 149 -13.05 -15.92 11.31
CA ASP A 149 -14.52 -15.99 11.21
C ASP A 149 -15.10 -16.60 12.50
N PRO A 150 -15.82 -15.83 13.34
CA PRO A 150 -16.48 -16.37 14.53
C PRO A 150 -17.57 -17.40 14.20
N ASN A 151 -18.11 -17.43 12.97
CA ASN A 151 -19.12 -18.40 12.58
C ASN A 151 -18.55 -19.80 12.33
N ASP A 152 -17.23 -19.94 12.19
CA ASP A 152 -16.59 -21.25 12.01
C ASP A 152 -16.68 -22.12 13.28
N ALA A 153 -16.89 -21.51 14.46
CA ALA A 153 -16.99 -22.22 15.73
C ALA A 153 -18.12 -23.26 15.80
N THR A 154 -19.15 -23.12 14.96
CA THR A 154 -20.32 -24.02 14.89
C THR A 154 -20.43 -24.75 13.56
N ARG A 155 -19.44 -24.62 12.66
CA ARG A 155 -19.41 -25.32 11.38
C ARG A 155 -18.74 -26.68 11.53
N ALA A 156 -19.24 -27.67 10.79
CA ALA A 156 -18.53 -28.92 10.59
C ALA A 156 -17.22 -28.66 9.81
N PRO A 157 -16.11 -29.35 10.11
CA PRO A 157 -15.97 -30.46 11.06
C PRO A 157 -15.57 -30.06 12.49
N TRP A 158 -15.60 -28.77 12.83
CA TRP A 158 -15.01 -28.24 14.07
C TRP A 158 -16.00 -28.16 15.24
N ASP A 159 -17.30 -28.13 14.94
CA ASP A 159 -18.43 -28.06 15.87
C ASP A 159 -18.41 -29.09 17.02
N ASN A 160 -17.83 -30.27 16.80
CA ASN A 160 -17.77 -31.36 17.79
C ASN A 160 -16.43 -31.47 18.53
N LEU A 161 -15.46 -30.60 18.23
CA LEU A 161 -14.16 -30.63 18.91
C LEU A 161 -14.27 -30.05 20.32
N ASP A 162 -13.51 -30.61 21.26
CA ASP A 162 -13.29 -30.04 22.58
C ASP A 162 -12.08 -29.08 22.59
N ALA A 163 -11.89 -28.36 23.70
CA ALA A 163 -10.90 -27.29 23.78
C ALA A 163 -9.46 -27.83 23.69
N GLN A 164 -9.19 -28.97 24.34
CA GLN A 164 -7.86 -29.57 24.35
C GLN A 164 -7.48 -30.17 22.98
N THR A 165 -8.45 -30.77 22.27
CA THR A 165 -8.25 -31.27 20.90
C THR A 165 -8.02 -30.12 19.93
N CYS A 166 -8.70 -28.97 20.10
CA CYS A 166 -8.41 -27.78 19.31
C CYS A 166 -6.96 -27.32 19.49
N ILE A 167 -6.46 -27.26 20.73
CA ILE A 167 -5.08 -26.87 21.03
C ILE A 167 -4.07 -27.87 20.45
N ALA A 168 -4.30 -29.17 20.63
CA ALA A 168 -3.42 -30.21 20.08
C ALA A 168 -3.35 -30.14 18.55
N ARG A 169 -4.51 -30.01 17.87
CA ARG A 169 -4.56 -29.90 16.42
C ARG A 169 -3.91 -28.62 15.90
N LEU A 170 -4.04 -27.50 16.63
CA LEU A 170 -3.33 -26.26 16.31
C LEU A 170 -1.81 -26.45 16.37
N ASP A 171 -1.30 -27.20 17.35
CA ASP A 171 0.13 -27.52 17.43
C ASP A 171 0.58 -28.37 16.24
N ASP A 172 -0.17 -29.42 15.92
CA ASP A 172 0.13 -30.36 14.83
C ASP A 172 0.17 -29.66 13.45
N VAL A 173 -0.77 -28.76 13.18
CA VAL A 173 -0.87 -28.10 11.86
C VAL A 173 0.05 -26.88 11.71
N ARG A 174 0.69 -26.43 12.80
CA ARG A 174 1.50 -25.19 12.82
C ARG A 174 2.57 -25.13 11.72
N PRO A 175 3.41 -26.16 11.48
CA PRO A 175 4.46 -26.06 10.46
C PRO A 175 3.86 -25.96 9.04
N ALA A 176 2.78 -26.70 8.78
CA ALA A 176 2.10 -26.65 7.49
C ALA A 176 1.45 -25.28 7.26
N TRP A 177 0.85 -24.70 8.31
CA TRP A 177 0.27 -23.37 8.26
C TRP A 177 1.31 -22.29 7.94
N GLN A 178 2.48 -22.31 8.59
CA GLN A 178 3.55 -21.33 8.36
C GLN A 178 4.03 -21.31 6.90
N ASN A 179 4.20 -22.48 6.29
CA ASN A 179 4.58 -22.57 4.88
C ASN A 179 3.45 -22.11 3.96
N ALA A 180 2.21 -22.51 4.26
CA ALA A 180 1.05 -22.13 3.46
C ALA A 180 0.78 -20.61 3.53
N SER A 181 0.96 -19.98 4.69
CA SER A 181 0.73 -18.55 4.89
C SER A 181 1.78 -17.71 4.16
N ALA A 182 3.05 -18.11 4.19
CA ALA A 182 4.11 -17.47 3.43
C ALA A 182 3.84 -17.53 1.91
N ASN A 183 3.45 -18.69 1.40
CA ASN A 183 3.07 -18.84 -0.01
C ASN A 183 1.84 -18.01 -0.37
N ARG A 184 0.86 -17.92 0.54
CA ARG A 184 -0.35 -17.12 0.31
C ARG A 184 -0.04 -15.63 0.22
N ALA A 185 0.92 -15.12 0.99
CA ALA A 185 1.36 -13.73 0.89
C ALA A 185 1.93 -13.42 -0.51
N LEU A 186 2.80 -14.29 -1.04
CA LEU A 186 3.35 -14.14 -2.40
C LEU A 186 2.26 -14.17 -3.48
N GLN A 187 1.27 -15.06 -3.33
CA GLN A 187 0.12 -15.11 -4.25
C GLN A 187 -0.73 -13.83 -4.18
N GLN A 188 -0.89 -13.24 -3.00
CA GLN A 188 -1.63 -11.99 -2.82
C GLN A 188 -0.91 -10.80 -3.46
N GLU A 189 0.42 -10.72 -3.32
CA GLU A 189 1.23 -9.70 -4.02
C GLU A 189 1.08 -9.81 -5.55
N ARG A 190 1.16 -11.04 -6.08
CA ARG A 190 0.96 -11.27 -7.51
C ARG A 190 -0.44 -10.91 -7.97
N ARG A 191 -1.45 -11.24 -7.18
CA ARG A 191 -2.86 -10.90 -7.45
C ARG A 191 -3.08 -9.38 -7.49
N TYR A 192 -2.50 -8.65 -6.54
CA TYR A 192 -2.58 -7.20 -6.49
C TYR A 192 -1.96 -6.55 -7.74
N TRP A 193 -0.78 -7.02 -8.16
CA TRP A 193 -0.16 -6.58 -9.40
C TRP A 193 -1.06 -6.83 -10.63
N LEU A 194 -1.68 -8.02 -10.71
CA LEU A 194 -2.61 -8.35 -11.79
C LEU A 194 -3.84 -7.42 -11.79
N ASP A 195 -4.37 -7.07 -10.62
CA ASP A 195 -5.53 -6.17 -10.50
C ASP A 195 -5.22 -4.76 -11.04
N VAL A 196 -4.02 -4.23 -10.80
CA VAL A 196 -3.57 -2.95 -11.37
C VAL A 196 -3.47 -3.02 -12.89
N VAL A 197 -2.76 -4.03 -13.42
CA VAL A 197 -2.51 -4.17 -14.86
C VAL A 197 -3.80 -4.42 -15.63
N LEU A 198 -4.67 -5.31 -15.13
CA LEU A 198 -5.95 -5.60 -15.77
C LEU A 198 -6.89 -4.40 -15.74
N SER A 199 -6.90 -3.61 -14.65
CA SER A 199 -7.71 -2.38 -14.58
C SER A 199 -7.35 -1.40 -15.69
N LEU A 200 -6.07 -1.23 -16.01
CA LEU A 200 -5.62 -0.39 -17.14
C LEU A 200 -6.08 -0.96 -18.48
N LEU A 201 -5.87 -2.27 -18.69
CA LEU A 201 -6.20 -2.95 -19.95
C LEU A 201 -7.71 -2.96 -20.23
N ASP A 202 -8.53 -3.17 -19.19
CA ASP A 202 -9.99 -3.18 -19.29
C ASP A 202 -10.55 -1.81 -19.71
N HIS A 203 -9.80 -0.74 -19.46
CA HIS A 203 -10.15 0.62 -19.90
C HIS A 203 -9.36 1.07 -21.15
N GLY A 204 -8.75 0.13 -21.88
CA GLY A 204 -8.09 0.40 -23.17
C GLY A 204 -6.66 0.94 -23.06
N VAL A 205 -6.11 1.10 -21.86
CA VAL A 205 -4.74 1.56 -21.65
C VAL A 205 -3.79 0.37 -21.75
N THR A 206 -3.10 0.25 -22.88
CA THR A 206 -2.18 -0.87 -23.14
C THR A 206 -0.74 -0.43 -22.94
N ARG A 207 0.01 -1.13 -22.08
CA ARG A 207 1.43 -0.84 -21.81
C ARG A 207 2.29 -2.08 -22.03
N PRO A 208 3.47 -1.95 -22.64
CA PRO A 208 4.40 -3.06 -22.71
C PRO A 208 4.79 -3.50 -21.29
N LEU A 209 4.88 -4.80 -21.09
CA LEU A 209 5.44 -5.42 -19.91
C LEU A 209 6.96 -5.20 -19.88
N GLN A 210 7.61 -5.62 -18.78
CA GLN A 210 9.04 -5.39 -18.55
C GLN A 210 9.96 -6.05 -19.59
N ASP A 211 9.49 -7.13 -20.21
CA ASP A 211 10.15 -7.82 -21.31
C ASP A 211 10.02 -7.09 -22.65
N GLY A 212 9.32 -5.94 -22.67
CA GLY A 212 9.06 -5.13 -23.84
C GLY A 212 7.91 -5.64 -24.71
N TYR A 213 7.29 -6.77 -24.35
CA TYR A 213 6.16 -7.33 -25.08
C TYR A 213 4.84 -6.74 -24.60
N LEU A 214 3.85 -6.71 -25.49
CA LEU A 214 2.50 -6.33 -25.11
C LEU A 214 1.87 -7.43 -24.22
N PRO A 215 1.08 -7.05 -23.21
CA PRO A 215 0.48 -8.00 -22.29
C PRO A 215 -0.54 -8.87 -23.01
N ASP A 216 -0.39 -10.19 -22.85
CA ASP A 216 -1.42 -11.13 -23.25
C ASP A 216 -2.57 -11.09 -22.22
N THR A 217 -3.60 -10.32 -22.56
CA THR A 217 -4.78 -10.14 -21.71
C THR A 217 -5.47 -11.45 -21.34
N ALA A 218 -5.48 -12.46 -22.22
CA ALA A 218 -6.13 -13.74 -21.95
C ALA A 218 -5.35 -14.54 -20.91
N THR A 219 -4.02 -14.57 -21.05
CA THR A 219 -3.12 -15.23 -20.09
C THR A 219 -3.18 -14.56 -18.71
N LEU A 220 -3.12 -13.22 -18.64
CA LEU A 220 -3.18 -12.49 -17.37
C LEU A 220 -4.53 -12.66 -16.65
N ARG A 221 -5.65 -12.63 -17.39
CA ARG A 221 -6.98 -12.90 -16.80
C ARG A 221 -7.10 -14.33 -16.31
N THR A 222 -6.54 -15.30 -17.05
CA THR A 222 -6.54 -16.71 -16.63
C THR A 222 -5.72 -16.89 -15.36
N GLU A 223 -4.54 -16.29 -15.27
CA GLU A 223 -3.71 -16.30 -14.06
C GLU A 223 -4.48 -15.69 -12.88
N ARG A 224 -5.08 -14.51 -13.08
CA ARG A 224 -5.86 -13.82 -12.05
C ARG A 224 -7.06 -14.63 -11.57
N PHE A 225 -7.73 -15.33 -12.48
CA PHE A 225 -8.84 -16.22 -12.18
C PHE A 225 -8.37 -17.43 -11.34
N LEU A 226 -7.28 -18.09 -11.75
CA LEU A 226 -6.73 -19.24 -11.03
C LEU A 226 -6.26 -18.86 -9.62
N LEU A 227 -5.58 -17.73 -9.44
CA LEU A 227 -5.18 -17.22 -8.12
C LEU A 227 -6.38 -16.85 -7.23
N GLY A 228 -7.50 -16.46 -7.85
CA GLY A 228 -8.75 -16.16 -7.15
C GLY A 228 -9.54 -17.41 -6.76
N ALA A 229 -9.50 -18.46 -7.60
CA ALA A 229 -10.18 -19.73 -7.38
C ALA A 229 -9.41 -20.68 -6.44
N ASP A 230 -8.09 -20.50 -6.31
CA ASP A 230 -7.26 -21.27 -5.40
C ASP A 230 -7.56 -20.87 -3.94
N ALA A 231 -8.32 -21.74 -3.26
CA ALA A 231 -8.56 -21.66 -1.82
C ALA A 231 -7.30 -21.96 -1.00
N GLY A 232 -6.27 -22.53 -1.63
CA GLY A 232 -5.04 -22.95 -0.99
C GLY A 232 -5.19 -24.22 -0.16
N PRO A 233 -4.14 -24.59 0.58
CA PRO A 233 -4.16 -25.74 1.49
C PRO A 233 -5.23 -25.60 2.58
N ILE A 234 -5.90 -26.70 2.91
CA ILE A 234 -6.99 -26.77 3.93
C ILE A 234 -6.56 -26.15 5.27
N VAL A 235 -5.27 -26.22 5.63
CA VAL A 235 -4.71 -25.64 6.85
C VAL A 235 -4.96 -24.12 6.98
N LEU A 236 -5.07 -23.39 5.87
CA LEU A 236 -5.38 -21.95 5.88
C LEU A 236 -6.80 -21.66 6.37
N ALA A 237 -7.74 -22.60 6.18
CA ALA A 237 -9.11 -22.53 6.69
C ALA A 237 -9.23 -23.20 8.07
N ASP A 238 -8.51 -24.30 8.31
CA ASP A 238 -8.58 -25.02 9.59
C ASP A 238 -8.10 -24.18 10.77
N VAL A 239 -6.98 -23.46 10.64
CA VAL A 239 -6.40 -22.68 11.74
C VAL A 239 -7.35 -21.61 12.31
N PRO A 240 -7.92 -20.68 11.49
CA PRO A 240 -8.87 -19.70 12.02
C PRO A 240 -10.12 -20.36 12.61
N ALA A 241 -10.61 -21.45 12.01
CA ALA A 241 -11.77 -22.18 12.51
C ALA A 241 -11.52 -22.86 13.87
N LEU A 242 -10.33 -23.45 14.06
CA LEU A 242 -9.91 -24.03 15.34
C LEU A 242 -9.81 -22.96 16.43
N PHE A 243 -9.33 -21.75 16.10
CA PHE A 243 -9.33 -20.63 17.04
C PHE A 243 -10.74 -20.15 17.37
N ALA A 244 -11.63 -20.06 16.38
CA ALA A 244 -13.02 -19.68 16.60
C ALA A 244 -13.71 -20.70 17.53
N ARG A 245 -13.54 -21.99 17.26
CA ARG A 245 -14.07 -23.07 18.11
C ARG A 245 -13.51 -23.01 19.53
N ARG A 246 -12.20 -22.87 19.68
CA ARG A 246 -11.52 -22.74 20.98
C ARG A 246 -12.04 -21.54 21.78
N LEU A 247 -12.21 -20.38 21.15
CA LEU A 247 -12.78 -19.19 21.79
C LEU A 247 -14.23 -19.41 22.24
N ALA A 248 -15.07 -20.03 21.40
CA ALA A 248 -16.46 -20.32 21.77
C ALA A 248 -16.54 -21.23 23.00
N LEU A 249 -15.75 -22.29 23.05
CA LEU A 249 -15.66 -23.20 24.20
C LEU A 249 -15.14 -22.49 25.47
N ALA A 250 -14.16 -21.60 25.33
CA ALA A 250 -13.66 -20.83 26.46
C ALA A 250 -14.74 -19.87 27.01
N ILE A 251 -15.57 -19.27 26.14
CA ILE A 251 -16.70 -18.43 26.56
C ILE A 251 -17.74 -19.25 27.34
N GLU A 252 -18.04 -20.47 26.87
CA GLU A 252 -19.02 -21.35 27.51
C GLU A 252 -18.62 -21.77 28.94
N THR A 253 -17.32 -21.87 29.23
CA THR A 253 -16.82 -22.25 30.56
C THR A 253 -16.74 -21.09 31.55
N MET A 254 -16.86 -19.83 31.10
CA MET A 254 -16.82 -18.65 31.97
C MET A 254 -17.98 -18.60 32.98
N PRO A 255 -17.80 -17.95 34.14
CA PRO A 255 -18.91 -17.60 35.05
C PRO A 255 -19.99 -16.79 34.35
N THR A 256 -21.26 -16.97 34.73
CA THR A 256 -22.44 -16.34 34.09
C THR A 256 -22.28 -14.86 33.73
N PRO A 257 -21.87 -13.95 34.65
CA PRO A 257 -21.75 -12.53 34.30
C PRO A 257 -20.67 -12.25 33.25
N GLN A 258 -19.57 -13.00 33.26
CA GLN A 258 -18.50 -12.87 32.28
C GLN A 258 -18.91 -13.48 30.92
N ARG A 259 -19.59 -14.63 30.96
CA ARG A 259 -20.13 -15.31 29.78
C ARG A 259 -21.12 -14.43 29.02
N GLU A 260 -22.02 -13.74 29.73
CA GLU A 260 -22.99 -12.83 29.10
C GLU A 260 -22.28 -11.66 28.39
N ALA A 261 -21.31 -11.03 29.06
CA ALA A 261 -20.53 -9.94 28.48
C ALA A 261 -19.70 -10.41 27.26
N ALA A 262 -19.03 -11.56 27.36
CA ALA A 262 -18.29 -12.16 26.26
C ALA A 262 -19.22 -12.56 25.11
N GLY A 263 -20.41 -13.07 25.39
CA GLY A 263 -21.42 -13.41 24.39
C GLY A 263 -21.96 -12.20 23.63
N VAL A 264 -21.99 -11.00 24.23
CA VAL A 264 -22.29 -9.74 23.53
C VAL A 264 -21.15 -9.39 22.55
N GLN A 265 -19.90 -9.46 23.00
CA GLN A 265 -18.73 -9.17 22.15
C GLN A 265 -18.57 -10.18 21.01
N TRP A 266 -18.88 -11.46 21.26
CA TRP A 266 -18.89 -12.51 20.24
C TRP A 266 -19.90 -12.23 19.12
N ARG A 267 -21.13 -11.86 19.49
CA ARG A 267 -22.17 -11.47 18.53
C ARG A 267 -21.79 -10.22 17.73
N LEU A 268 -21.12 -9.25 18.38
CA LEU A 268 -20.58 -8.09 17.68
C LEU A 268 -19.54 -8.52 16.64
N LEU A 269 -18.58 -9.39 16.98
CA LEU A 269 -17.61 -9.91 16.01
C LEU A 269 -18.29 -10.61 14.83
N GLN A 270 -19.36 -11.36 15.05
CA GLN A 270 -20.14 -11.99 13.97
C GLN A 270 -20.76 -10.95 13.03
N GLN A 271 -21.32 -9.88 13.58
CA GLN A 271 -21.86 -8.77 12.79
C GLN A 271 -20.78 -8.03 12.01
N LEU A 272 -19.63 -7.76 12.64
CA LEU A 272 -18.49 -7.11 11.99
C LEU A 272 -17.91 -7.99 10.89
N HIS A 273 -17.80 -9.31 11.11
CA HIS A 273 -17.26 -10.24 10.12
C HIS A 273 -18.03 -10.18 8.78
N GLY A 274 -19.37 -10.01 8.84
CA GLY A 274 -20.19 -9.82 7.64
C GLY A 274 -19.81 -8.61 6.79
N LEU A 275 -19.05 -7.65 7.33
CA LEU A 275 -18.57 -6.44 6.64
C LEU A 275 -17.10 -6.52 6.21
N VAL A 276 -16.34 -7.52 6.67
CA VAL A 276 -14.88 -7.62 6.46
C VAL A 276 -14.54 -7.83 4.98
N ALA A 277 -15.20 -8.77 4.30
CA ALA A 277 -14.91 -9.09 2.91
C ALA A 277 -15.11 -7.89 1.99
N GLU A 278 -16.22 -7.16 2.16
CA GLU A 278 -16.51 -5.95 1.39
C GLU A 278 -15.55 -4.80 1.74
N SER A 279 -15.20 -4.62 3.02
CA SER A 279 -14.24 -3.61 3.46
C SER A 279 -12.87 -3.84 2.84
N ARG A 280 -12.40 -5.09 2.81
CA ARG A 280 -11.14 -5.49 2.19
C ARG A 280 -11.15 -5.25 0.68
N MET A 281 -12.23 -5.61 -0.01
CA MET A 281 -12.37 -5.35 -1.44
C MET A 281 -12.31 -3.84 -1.76
N LEU A 282 -12.95 -3.01 -0.93
CA LEU A 282 -12.89 -1.56 -1.07
C LEU A 282 -11.48 -1.03 -0.80
N ASP A 283 -10.78 -1.54 0.23
CA ASP A 283 -9.40 -1.17 0.52
C ASP A 283 -8.45 -1.52 -0.63
N GLU A 284 -8.50 -2.76 -1.13
CA GLU A 284 -7.75 -3.24 -2.31
C GLU A 284 -8.02 -2.35 -3.54
N ARG A 285 -9.28 -1.99 -3.79
CA ARG A 285 -9.64 -1.09 -4.90
C ARG A 285 -9.09 0.33 -4.68
N SER A 286 -9.15 0.85 -3.45
CA SER A 286 -8.61 2.17 -3.12
C SER A 286 -7.10 2.25 -3.35
N GLN A 287 -6.38 1.16 -3.09
CA GLN A 287 -4.96 1.02 -3.32
C GLN A 287 -4.64 1.07 -4.83
N VAL A 288 -5.39 0.34 -5.65
CA VAL A 288 -5.28 0.38 -7.12
C VAL A 288 -5.50 1.80 -7.63
N ILE A 289 -6.57 2.48 -7.22
CA ILE A 289 -6.90 3.84 -7.70
C ILE A 289 -5.79 4.84 -7.35
N GLN A 290 -5.25 4.76 -6.13
CA GLN A 290 -4.14 5.61 -5.70
C GLN A 290 -2.90 5.40 -6.55
N VAL A 291 -2.53 4.15 -6.86
CA VAL A 291 -1.42 3.87 -7.79
C VAL A 291 -1.66 4.49 -9.15
N LEU A 292 -2.89 4.40 -9.66
CA LEU A 292 -3.21 4.88 -11.00
C LEU A 292 -3.13 6.39 -11.10
N ALA A 293 -3.66 7.17 -10.16
CA ALA A 293 -3.66 8.62 -10.33
C ALA A 293 -2.54 9.41 -9.63
N TRP A 294 -1.76 8.80 -8.73
CA TRP A 294 -0.67 9.49 -8.01
C TRP A 294 0.72 9.04 -8.47
N ASN A 295 0.86 8.59 -9.71
CA ASN A 295 2.15 8.19 -10.28
C ASN A 295 2.76 9.36 -11.11
N PRO A 296 4.01 9.78 -10.83
CA PRO A 296 4.65 10.93 -11.46
C PRO A 296 5.09 10.70 -12.91
N ASP A 297 5.16 9.45 -13.36
CA ASP A 297 5.64 9.06 -14.71
C ASP A 297 4.48 8.78 -15.69
N VAL A 298 3.29 9.36 -15.44
CA VAL A 298 2.01 8.91 -16.01
C VAL A 298 1.51 9.75 -17.19
N ASP A 299 0.90 9.06 -18.16
CA ASP A 299 0.09 9.67 -19.23
C ASP A 299 -1.36 9.90 -18.78
N LEU A 300 -1.99 10.95 -19.33
CA LEU A 300 -3.35 11.40 -19.00
C LEU A 300 -4.39 10.25 -18.95
N ASP A 301 -4.31 9.31 -19.88
CA ASP A 301 -5.25 8.19 -20.03
C ASP A 301 -5.35 7.31 -18.76
N GLN A 302 -4.24 7.10 -18.04
CA GLN A 302 -4.27 6.30 -16.81
C GLN A 302 -4.96 7.06 -15.66
N VAL A 303 -4.82 8.38 -15.62
CA VAL A 303 -5.51 9.22 -14.63
C VAL A 303 -7.02 9.19 -14.89
N GLU A 304 -7.45 9.17 -16.16
CA GLU A 304 -8.87 9.01 -16.51
C GLU A 304 -9.44 7.69 -15.97
N VAL A 305 -8.70 6.58 -16.13
CA VAL A 305 -9.10 5.27 -15.55
C VAL A 305 -9.26 5.36 -14.03
N ALA A 306 -8.34 6.03 -13.34
CA ALA A 306 -8.42 6.21 -11.90
C ALA A 306 -9.69 6.96 -11.48
N TYR A 307 -10.08 8.01 -12.21
CA TYR A 307 -11.31 8.76 -11.93
C TYR A 307 -12.58 7.93 -12.15
N ILE A 308 -12.62 7.09 -13.20
CA ILE A 308 -13.74 6.16 -13.42
C ILE A 308 -13.87 5.19 -12.24
N LEU A 309 -12.75 4.58 -11.83
CA LEU A 309 -12.73 3.65 -10.70
C LEU A 309 -13.04 4.35 -9.35
N ALA A 310 -12.68 5.63 -9.21
CA ALA A 310 -12.97 6.42 -8.02
C ALA A 310 -14.47 6.67 -7.83
N ALA A 311 -15.21 6.93 -8.91
CA ALA A 311 -16.65 7.06 -8.86
C ALA A 311 -17.33 5.75 -8.39
N GLU A 312 -16.89 4.60 -8.91
CA GLU A 312 -17.38 3.28 -8.47
C GLU A 312 -17.05 3.00 -7.00
N TYR A 313 -15.83 3.30 -6.59
CA TYR A 313 -15.41 3.17 -5.19
C TYR A 313 -16.30 4.00 -4.27
N ARG A 314 -16.59 5.26 -4.64
CA ARG A 314 -17.45 6.13 -3.84
C ARG A 314 -18.85 5.55 -3.66
N GLN A 315 -19.43 4.98 -4.70
CA GLN A 315 -20.72 4.29 -4.59
C GLN A 315 -20.63 3.07 -3.67
N GLY A 316 -19.64 2.20 -3.89
CA GLY A 316 -19.43 1.01 -3.06
C GLY A 316 -19.19 1.35 -1.58
N MET A 317 -18.41 2.39 -1.29
CA MET A 317 -18.15 2.88 0.06
C MET A 317 -19.43 3.41 0.73
N ARG A 318 -20.28 4.15 0.01
CA ARG A 318 -21.57 4.60 0.54
C ARG A 318 -22.49 3.44 0.89
N ASP A 319 -22.53 2.40 0.06
CA ASP A 319 -23.35 1.22 0.31
C ASP A 319 -22.82 0.41 1.50
N TRP A 320 -21.50 0.28 1.61
CA TRP A 320 -20.85 -0.33 2.76
C TRP A 320 -21.14 0.44 4.06
N LEU A 321 -21.02 1.78 4.05
CA LEU A 321 -21.34 2.62 5.21
C LEU A 321 -22.82 2.51 5.62
N ARG A 322 -23.75 2.37 4.68
CA ARG A 322 -25.17 2.11 4.99
C ARG A 322 -25.36 0.79 5.71
N ARG A 323 -24.62 -0.27 5.35
CA ARG A 323 -24.65 -1.55 6.07
C ARG A 323 -23.96 -1.45 7.43
N ALA A 324 -22.82 -0.77 7.50
CA ALA A 324 -22.13 -0.50 8.76
C ALA A 324 -23.03 0.25 9.76
N ALA A 325 -23.85 1.19 9.30
CA ALA A 325 -24.81 1.92 10.12
C ALA A 325 -25.87 1.05 10.83
N LEU A 326 -26.06 -0.20 10.40
CA LEU A 326 -26.95 -1.16 11.07
C LEU A 326 -26.32 -1.78 12.32
N VAL A 327 -24.99 -1.68 12.48
CA VAL A 327 -24.26 -2.24 13.62
C VAL A 327 -24.18 -1.20 14.74
N ARG A 328 -24.70 -1.56 15.91
CA ARG A 328 -24.62 -0.77 17.14
C ARG A 328 -23.49 -1.28 18.02
N LEU A 329 -22.65 -0.39 18.53
CA LEU A 329 -21.57 -0.76 19.43
C LEU A 329 -22.11 -0.88 20.86
N PRO A 330 -21.82 -1.96 21.60
CA PRO A 330 -22.37 -2.19 22.92
C PRO A 330 -21.85 -1.19 23.98
N ASP A 331 -20.65 -0.65 23.77
CA ASP A 331 -19.99 0.25 24.72
C ASP A 331 -20.16 1.75 24.36
N SER A 332 -20.96 2.05 23.34
CA SER A 332 -21.17 3.41 22.85
C SER A 332 -22.60 3.62 22.37
N ALA A 333 -23.14 4.83 22.51
CA ALA A 333 -24.41 5.18 21.90
C ALA A 333 -24.32 5.29 20.36
N LEU A 334 -23.11 5.34 19.81
CA LEU A 334 -22.83 5.56 18.40
C LEU A 334 -22.99 4.29 17.55
N ARG A 335 -23.34 4.50 16.29
CA ARG A 335 -23.31 3.47 15.24
C ARG A 335 -21.88 3.27 14.74
N LEU A 336 -21.62 2.12 14.10
CA LEU A 336 -20.30 1.83 13.54
C LEU A 336 -19.85 2.85 12.50
N ASP A 337 -20.74 3.27 11.59
CA ASP A 337 -20.44 4.29 10.55
C ASP A 337 -19.99 5.62 11.18
N GLU A 338 -20.69 6.08 12.22
CA GLU A 338 -20.38 7.32 12.94
C GLU A 338 -18.99 7.28 13.59
N VAL A 339 -18.66 6.16 14.25
CA VAL A 339 -17.35 5.98 14.87
C VAL A 339 -16.25 5.98 13.81
N LEU A 340 -16.43 5.25 12.72
CA LEU A 340 -15.40 5.18 11.68
C LEU A 340 -15.21 6.52 10.97
N LEU A 341 -16.30 7.21 10.63
CA LEU A 341 -16.26 8.53 9.98
C LEU A 341 -15.65 9.62 10.88
N SER A 342 -15.70 9.47 12.20
CA SER A 342 -15.06 10.43 13.12
C SER A 342 -13.55 10.54 12.95
N SER A 343 -12.91 9.49 12.40
CA SER A 343 -11.48 9.45 12.08
C SER A 343 -11.14 9.94 10.67
N CYS A 344 -12.16 10.19 9.84
CA CYS A 344 -12.01 10.61 8.45
C CYS A 344 -11.89 12.12 8.33
N SER A 345 -11.21 12.59 7.28
CA SER A 345 -11.14 14.03 7.01
C SER A 345 -12.48 14.57 6.49
N PRO A 346 -12.90 15.77 6.91
CA PRO A 346 -14.10 16.38 6.36
C PRO A 346 -13.89 16.73 4.89
N LEU A 347 -14.88 16.41 4.05
CA LEU A 347 -14.85 16.72 2.63
C LEU A 347 -15.34 18.15 2.38
N GLY A 348 -14.61 18.90 1.56
CA GLY A 348 -14.98 20.22 1.12
C GLY A 348 -16.09 20.20 0.05
N ALA A 349 -16.71 21.35 -0.19
CA ALA A 349 -17.78 21.48 -1.19
C ALA A 349 -17.34 21.20 -2.65
N GLN A 350 -16.04 21.26 -2.92
CA GLN A 350 -15.44 21.01 -4.24
C GLN A 350 -14.66 19.70 -4.31
N ALA A 351 -14.75 18.83 -3.29
CA ALA A 351 -14.01 17.57 -3.27
C ALA A 351 -14.45 16.65 -4.40
N ASP A 352 -13.48 16.17 -5.18
CA ASP A 352 -13.71 15.22 -6.26
C ASP A 352 -13.76 13.75 -5.74
N ASP A 353 -13.90 12.79 -6.65
CA ASP A 353 -13.99 11.39 -6.26
C ASP A 353 -12.67 10.80 -5.74
N VAL A 354 -11.52 11.41 -6.06
CA VAL A 354 -10.25 10.95 -5.50
C VAL A 354 -9.95 11.60 -4.15
N ASP A 355 -10.29 12.88 -3.97
CA ASP A 355 -10.32 13.52 -2.66
C ASP A 355 -11.20 12.70 -1.68
N TYR A 356 -12.31 12.15 -2.18
CA TYR A 356 -13.16 11.24 -1.42
C TYR A 356 -12.41 9.99 -0.94
N ILE A 357 -11.62 9.35 -1.81
CA ILE A 357 -10.79 8.19 -1.44
C ILE A 357 -9.80 8.56 -0.35
N GLU A 358 -9.09 9.69 -0.51
CA GLU A 358 -8.11 10.13 0.48
C GLU A 358 -8.74 10.40 1.84
N ALA A 359 -9.89 11.06 1.86
CA ALA A 359 -10.63 11.34 3.09
C ALA A 359 -11.11 10.06 3.80
N MET A 360 -11.48 9.04 3.04
CA MET A 360 -11.98 7.75 3.54
C MET A 360 -10.86 6.74 3.87
N ARG A 361 -9.60 7.03 3.53
CA ARG A 361 -8.42 6.16 3.78
C ARG A 361 -8.36 5.58 5.21
N PRO A 362 -8.71 6.31 6.28
CA PRO A 362 -8.67 5.75 7.64
C PRO A 362 -9.71 4.66 7.92
N LEU A 363 -10.79 4.56 7.12
CA LEU A 363 -11.94 3.70 7.42
C LEU A 363 -11.57 2.22 7.58
N HIS A 364 -10.89 1.63 6.60
CA HIS A 364 -10.55 0.21 6.64
C HIS A 364 -9.66 -0.11 7.84
N ARG A 365 -8.61 0.69 8.06
CA ARG A 365 -7.72 0.56 9.21
C ARG A 365 -8.48 0.70 10.54
N GLY A 366 -9.34 1.70 10.67
CA GLY A 366 -10.14 1.91 11.89
C GLY A 366 -11.11 0.76 12.15
N PHE A 367 -11.72 0.21 11.11
CA PHE A 367 -12.59 -0.95 11.19
C PHE A 367 -11.84 -2.22 11.61
N MET A 368 -10.68 -2.50 11.00
CA MET A 368 -9.84 -3.65 11.38
C MET A 368 -9.25 -3.50 12.79
N GLN A 369 -8.94 -2.26 13.22
CA GLN A 369 -8.51 -1.97 14.59
C GLN A 369 -9.63 -2.26 15.60
N LEU A 370 -10.86 -1.83 15.31
CA LEU A 370 -12.01 -2.16 16.16
C LEU A 370 -12.19 -3.69 16.27
N PHE A 371 -12.18 -4.40 15.14
CA PHE A 371 -12.29 -5.85 15.12
C PHE A 371 -11.16 -6.51 15.94
N SER A 372 -9.91 -6.08 15.72
CA SER A 372 -8.74 -6.54 16.47
C SER A 372 -8.86 -6.28 17.96
N GLN A 373 -9.39 -5.13 18.37
CA GLN A 373 -9.57 -4.78 19.79
C GLN A 373 -10.63 -5.68 20.45
N ARG A 374 -11.73 -5.97 19.75
CA ARG A 374 -12.78 -6.85 20.28
C ARG A 374 -12.30 -8.29 20.40
N LEU A 375 -11.58 -8.76 19.38
CA LEU A 375 -10.98 -10.09 19.40
C LEU A 375 -9.92 -10.21 20.52
N SER A 376 -9.05 -9.22 20.70
CA SER A 376 -8.01 -9.26 21.74
C SER A 376 -8.59 -9.26 23.15
N GLN A 377 -9.68 -8.52 23.40
CA GLN A 377 -10.40 -8.55 24.67
C GLN A 377 -10.95 -9.94 24.97
N LEU A 378 -11.56 -10.60 23.98
CA LEU A 378 -12.06 -11.97 24.13
C LEU A 378 -10.94 -12.98 24.32
N VAL A 379 -9.83 -12.86 23.59
CA VAL A 379 -8.65 -13.72 23.74
C VAL A 379 -8.08 -13.64 25.16
N LEU A 380 -8.03 -12.44 25.76
CA LEU A 380 -7.58 -12.27 27.13
C LEU A 380 -8.49 -12.99 28.14
N GLN A 381 -9.81 -12.87 27.97
CA GLN A 381 -10.78 -13.55 28.85
C GLN A 381 -10.73 -15.07 28.64
N ALA A 382 -10.64 -15.52 27.40
CA ALA A 382 -10.55 -16.94 27.05
C ALA A 382 -9.31 -17.58 27.64
N GLU A 383 -8.14 -16.94 27.50
CA GLU A 383 -6.89 -17.47 28.06
C GLU A 383 -6.94 -17.61 29.59
N GLN A 384 -7.61 -16.68 30.28
CA GLN A 384 -7.84 -16.78 31.72
C GLN A 384 -8.77 -17.95 32.07
N ALA A 385 -9.86 -18.13 31.31
CA ALA A 385 -10.81 -19.22 31.51
C ALA A 385 -10.16 -20.60 31.26
N GLU A 386 -9.36 -20.74 30.21
CA GLU A 386 -8.63 -21.98 29.88
C GLU A 386 -7.63 -22.36 30.98
N ARG A 387 -6.93 -21.38 31.55
CA ARG A 387 -6.01 -21.60 32.67
C ARG A 387 -6.75 -22.06 33.93
N GLN A 388 -7.90 -21.46 34.23
CA GLN A 388 -8.73 -21.85 35.38
C GLN A 388 -9.29 -23.27 35.20
N ALA A 389 -9.59 -23.65 33.95
CA ALA A 389 -10.01 -24.99 33.58
C ALA A 389 -8.87 -26.02 33.57
N GLY A 390 -7.61 -25.60 33.77
CA GLY A 390 -6.44 -26.48 33.80
C GLY A 390 -6.03 -27.05 32.44
N LEU A 391 -6.39 -26.39 31.33
CA LEU A 391 -6.00 -26.82 29.99
C LEU A 391 -4.49 -26.66 29.76
N TYR A 392 -3.90 -27.55 28.97
CA TYR A 392 -2.51 -27.43 28.57
C TYR A 392 -2.39 -26.35 27.47
N PRO A 393 -1.59 -25.29 27.69
CA PRO A 393 -1.50 -24.19 26.74
C PRO A 393 -0.77 -24.61 25.48
N LEU A 394 -1.02 -23.88 24.39
CA LEU A 394 -0.30 -24.04 23.14
C LEU A 394 1.22 -23.80 23.36
N PRO A 395 2.12 -24.70 22.91
CA PRO A 395 3.55 -24.53 23.13
C PRO A 395 4.10 -23.24 22.51
N ARG A 396 4.98 -22.54 23.24
CA ARG A 396 5.64 -21.33 22.74
C ARG A 396 6.54 -21.68 21.55
N THR A 397 6.56 -20.82 20.54
CA THR A 397 7.55 -20.89 19.47
C THR A 397 8.94 -20.53 20.00
N THR A 398 9.96 -21.28 19.61
CA THR A 398 11.37 -21.01 19.96
C THR A 398 11.81 -19.61 19.51
N ALA A 399 11.31 -19.11 18.38
CA ALA A 399 11.59 -17.75 17.90
C ALA A 399 11.08 -16.63 18.83
N ALA A 400 10.00 -16.87 19.59
CA ALA A 400 9.49 -15.90 20.58
C ALA A 400 10.20 -16.02 21.94
N SER A 401 11.08 -17.02 22.11
CA SER A 401 11.81 -17.22 23.36
C SER A 401 13.02 -16.28 23.47
N ASP A 402 13.58 -15.84 22.35
CA ASP A 402 14.74 -14.95 22.32
C ASP A 402 14.39 -13.46 22.42
N GLU A 403 13.15 -13.04 22.10
CA GLU A 403 12.76 -11.62 22.15
C GLU A 403 11.99 -11.21 23.43
N LEU A 404 11.38 -12.16 24.16
CA LEU A 404 10.56 -11.87 25.34
C LEU A 404 11.22 -12.21 26.69
N SER A 405 12.50 -12.62 26.68
CA SER A 405 13.23 -12.99 27.91
C SER A 405 13.87 -11.81 28.67
N GLN A 406 13.55 -10.55 28.34
CA GLN A 406 14.16 -9.40 29.03
C GLN A 406 13.25 -8.59 29.96
N ASP A 407 11.92 -8.76 29.95
CA ASP A 407 11.06 -8.05 30.88
C ASP A 407 10.06 -9.01 31.54
N TRP A 408 10.42 -9.51 32.73
CA TRP A 408 9.63 -9.53 33.99
C TRP A 408 10.37 -10.39 35.05
N PRO A 409 10.44 -9.96 36.34
CA PRO A 409 10.94 -10.80 37.41
C PRO A 409 9.89 -11.81 37.89
N ALA A 410 10.40 -12.84 38.56
CA ALA A 410 9.72 -14.07 39.00
C ALA A 410 8.50 -13.89 39.92
#